data_AF-A0A937TZH3-F1
#
_entry.id   AF-A0A937TZH3-F1
#
_cell.length_a   1.000
_cell.length_b   1.000
_cell.length_c   1.000
_cell.angle_alpha   90.00
_cell.angle_beta   90.00
_cell.angle_gamma   90.00
#
_symmetry.space_group_name_H-M   'P 1'
#
loop_
_entity.id
_entity.type
_entity.pdbx_description
1 polymer ?
#
loop_
_entity_poly.entity_id
_entity_poly.type
_entity_poly.pdbx_seq_one_letter_code
_entity_poly.pdbx_strand_id
1 'polypeptide(L)'
;MVVPVVIVHLAFVCTPVAAKADSLPPSLQLKEYRIERTISESAKGCIECHAEQSRGIVADWAASRHAHANVTCLDCHGVGPADTDVSKGHLQFDKETKISPVVSPKDCSRCHPGEAAQHAKSKHANTLEIIWKIDPWLKHGMNNEIERTTGCFHCHGTIVKLEGGRFDKQAWPNVGVGRINPDGSKGSCSSCHTRHKFSLAEARKPEACGQCHLGPDHPQ
;
A
#
# COMPACT_ATOMS: atom_id res chain seq x y z
N MET A 1 -31.08 -76.60 -2.32
CA MET A 1 -30.72 -75.57 -3.31
C MET A 1 -30.14 -74.38 -2.56
N VAL A 2 -28.81 -74.23 -2.59
CA VAL A 2 -28.11 -73.03 -2.09
C VAL A 2 -27.06 -72.71 -3.15
N VAL A 3 -27.18 -71.53 -3.75
CA VAL A 3 -26.38 -71.06 -4.89
C VAL A 3 -25.04 -70.53 -4.38
N PRO A 4 -23.89 -70.88 -4.98
CA PRO A 4 -22.60 -70.35 -4.55
C PRO A 4 -22.44 -68.89 -5.01
N VAL A 5 -22.08 -68.01 -4.09
CA VAL A 5 -21.77 -66.61 -4.36
C VAL A 5 -20.33 -66.51 -4.86
N VAL A 6 -20.16 -66.09 -6.12
CA VAL A 6 -18.85 -65.77 -6.70
C VAL A 6 -18.51 -64.32 -6.32
N ILE A 7 -17.51 -64.14 -5.46
CA ILE A 7 -16.97 -62.82 -5.12
C ILE A 7 -15.91 -62.45 -6.16
N VAL A 8 -16.23 -61.47 -7.01
CA VAL A 8 -15.27 -60.86 -7.95
C VAL A 8 -14.50 -59.77 -7.21
N HIS A 9 -13.20 -59.95 -7.01
CA HIS A 9 -12.32 -58.89 -6.51
C HIS A 9 -11.94 -57.95 -7.66
N LEU A 10 -12.53 -56.75 -7.67
CA LEU A 10 -12.12 -55.67 -8.56
C LEU A 10 -10.88 -54.99 -7.97
N ALA A 11 -9.69 -55.30 -8.50
CA ALA A 11 -8.46 -54.61 -8.13
C ALA A 11 -8.46 -53.20 -8.74
N PHE A 12 -8.71 -52.18 -7.92
CA PHE A 12 -8.61 -50.77 -8.31
C PHE A 12 -7.13 -50.37 -8.36
N VAL A 13 -6.55 -50.34 -9.56
CA VAL A 13 -5.19 -49.84 -9.78
C VAL A 13 -5.24 -48.31 -9.72
N CYS A 14 -4.84 -47.75 -8.58
CA CYS A 14 -4.69 -46.31 -8.41
C CYS A 14 -3.37 -45.87 -9.09
N THR A 15 -3.45 -45.38 -10.33
CA THR A 15 -2.30 -44.72 -10.97
C THR A 15 -2.10 -43.34 -10.35
N PRO A 16 -0.92 -43.00 -9.82
CA PRO A 16 -0.67 -41.66 -9.31
C PRO A 16 -0.61 -40.70 -10.51
N VAL A 17 -1.57 -39.78 -10.60
CA VAL A 17 -1.45 -38.61 -11.46
C VAL A 17 -0.36 -37.74 -10.84
N ALA A 18 0.81 -37.70 -11.46
CA ALA A 18 1.85 -36.75 -11.10
C ALA A 18 1.32 -35.34 -11.39
N ALA A 19 1.00 -34.60 -10.33
CA ALA A 19 0.76 -33.16 -10.44
C ALA A 19 2.03 -32.52 -11.00
N LYS A 20 1.94 -31.89 -12.17
CA LYS A 20 2.98 -31.00 -12.65
C LYS A 20 3.11 -29.90 -11.60
N ALA A 21 4.28 -29.79 -10.99
CA ALA A 21 4.62 -28.63 -10.20
C ALA A 21 4.56 -27.42 -11.14
N ASP A 22 3.55 -26.57 -10.96
CA ASP A 22 3.51 -25.28 -11.61
C ASP A 22 4.81 -24.56 -11.25
N SER A 23 5.60 -24.26 -12.28
CA SER A 23 6.84 -23.51 -12.12
C SER A 23 6.53 -22.22 -11.37
N LEU A 24 7.28 -21.97 -10.29
CA LEU A 24 7.27 -20.68 -9.60
C LEU A 24 7.32 -19.55 -10.63
N PRO A 25 6.53 -18.47 -10.45
CA PRO A 25 6.56 -17.35 -11.37
C PRO A 25 8.00 -16.85 -11.56
N PRO A 26 8.38 -16.41 -12.77
CA PRO A 26 9.73 -15.94 -13.04
C PRO A 26 10.12 -14.90 -11.99
N SER A 27 11.32 -15.02 -11.43
CA SER A 27 11.87 -13.98 -10.56
C SER A 27 11.67 -12.63 -11.23
N LEU A 28 11.02 -11.66 -10.55
CA LEU A 28 10.77 -10.33 -11.08
C LEU A 28 12.06 -9.80 -11.71
N GLN A 29 12.10 -9.81 -13.04
CA GLN A 29 13.23 -9.29 -13.79
C GLN A 29 13.17 -7.78 -13.65
N LEU A 30 14.11 -7.24 -12.89
CA LEU A 30 14.30 -5.79 -12.84
C LEU A 30 14.61 -5.35 -14.26
N LYS A 31 13.74 -4.53 -14.87
CA LYS A 31 14.14 -3.79 -16.07
C LYS A 31 15.38 -2.98 -15.68
N GLU A 32 16.42 -3.02 -16.51
CA GLU A 32 17.58 -2.14 -16.34
C GLU A 32 17.09 -0.70 -16.20
N TYR A 33 17.23 -0.16 -14.99
CA TYR A 33 16.97 1.25 -14.75
C TYR A 33 18.21 2.00 -15.20
N ARG A 34 18.04 2.89 -16.17
CA ARG A 34 19.15 3.71 -16.65
C ARG A 34 19.14 5.03 -15.90
N ILE A 35 20.08 5.18 -14.96
CA ILE A 35 20.34 6.47 -14.29
C ILE A 35 21.13 7.34 -15.29
N GLU A 36 20.42 8.03 -16.19
CA GLU A 36 21.03 8.91 -17.19
C GLU A 36 21.43 10.29 -16.62
N ARG A 37 21.03 10.61 -15.39
CA ARG A 37 21.25 11.91 -14.75
C ARG A 37 21.81 11.75 -13.34
N THR A 38 22.64 12.72 -12.91
CA THR A 38 23.32 12.69 -11.62
C THR A 38 22.32 12.72 -10.46
N ILE A 39 21.93 11.54 -9.95
CA ILE A 39 21.29 11.41 -8.64
C ILE A 39 22.36 11.42 -7.54
N SER A 40 22.00 11.88 -6.34
CA SER A 40 22.94 11.94 -5.21
C SER A 40 23.41 10.55 -4.80
N GLU A 41 24.60 10.46 -4.19
CA GLU A 41 25.13 9.18 -3.69
C GLU A 41 24.21 8.54 -2.65
N SER A 42 23.56 9.35 -1.79
CA SER A 42 22.56 8.85 -0.85
C SER A 42 21.36 8.23 -1.58
N ALA A 43 20.86 8.86 -2.66
CA ALA A 43 19.77 8.29 -3.46
C ALA A 43 20.17 6.99 -4.18
N LYS A 44 21.42 6.89 -4.66
CA LYS A 44 21.96 5.63 -5.22
C LYS A 44 21.99 4.53 -4.16
N GLY A 45 22.50 4.84 -2.97
CA GLY A 45 22.54 3.91 -1.84
C GLY A 45 21.16 3.38 -1.47
N CYS A 46 20.12 4.23 -1.52
CA CYS A 46 18.73 3.77 -1.33
C CYS A 46 18.35 2.71 -2.38
N ILE A 47 18.62 2.98 -3.67
CA ILE A 47 18.24 2.08 -4.77
C ILE A 47 19.01 0.76 -4.68
N GLU A 48 20.32 0.80 -4.46
CA GLU A 48 21.18 -0.40 -4.40
C GLU A 48 20.79 -1.31 -3.25
N CYS A 49 20.67 -0.77 -2.03
CA CYS A 49 20.26 -1.57 -0.87
C CYS A 49 18.82 -2.12 -1.02
N HIS A 50 17.87 -1.28 -1.45
CA HIS A 50 16.49 -1.72 -1.62
C HIS A 50 16.27 -2.62 -2.85
N ALA A 51 17.19 -2.62 -3.83
CA ALA A 51 17.19 -3.58 -4.92
C ALA A 51 17.50 -5.00 -4.42
N GLU A 52 18.06 -5.17 -3.23
CA GLU A 52 18.21 -6.47 -2.57
C GLU A 52 17.08 -6.72 -1.56
N GLN A 53 16.85 -5.77 -0.66
CA GLN A 53 15.92 -5.92 0.46
C GLN A 53 14.45 -5.90 0.04
N SER A 54 14.12 -5.16 -1.02
CA SER A 54 12.74 -4.94 -1.47
C SER A 54 12.65 -4.79 -2.99
N ARG A 55 13.13 -5.82 -3.70
CA ARG A 55 13.17 -5.90 -5.17
C ARG A 55 11.91 -5.40 -5.87
N GLY A 56 10.74 -5.79 -5.38
CA GLY A 56 9.45 -5.39 -5.96
C GLY A 56 9.21 -3.88 -5.89
N ILE A 57 9.58 -3.24 -4.78
CA ILE A 57 9.44 -1.78 -4.60
C ILE A 57 10.32 -1.03 -5.60
N VAL A 58 11.58 -1.46 -5.74
CA VAL A 58 12.51 -0.84 -6.70
C VAL A 58 12.08 -1.10 -8.14
N ALA A 59 11.55 -2.29 -8.44
CA ALA A 59 11.00 -2.62 -9.76
C ALA A 59 9.83 -1.68 -10.14
N ASP A 60 8.89 -1.47 -9.22
CA ASP A 60 7.74 -0.59 -9.43
C ASP A 60 8.17 0.87 -9.60
N TRP A 61 9.07 1.36 -8.74
CA TRP A 61 9.64 2.69 -8.86
C TRP A 61 10.36 2.86 -10.20
N ALA A 62 11.24 1.94 -10.58
CA ALA A 62 11.98 1.98 -11.84
C ALA A 62 11.04 1.99 -13.06
N ALA A 63 9.88 1.35 -12.97
CA ALA A 63 8.85 1.33 -14.00
C ALA A 63 7.91 2.56 -13.99
N SER A 64 8.06 3.46 -13.01
CA SER A 64 7.19 4.63 -12.81
C SER A 64 7.62 5.83 -13.66
N ARG A 65 6.70 6.81 -13.79
CA ARG A 65 7.04 8.13 -14.33
C ARG A 65 7.92 8.95 -13.40
N HIS A 66 7.88 8.68 -12.09
CA HIS A 66 8.72 9.35 -11.11
C HIS A 66 10.20 9.01 -11.31
N ALA A 67 10.56 7.74 -11.49
CA ALA A 67 11.94 7.37 -11.83
C ALA A 67 12.40 8.00 -13.15
N HIS A 68 11.54 8.00 -14.18
CA HIS A 68 11.85 8.65 -15.46
C HIS A 68 12.06 10.17 -15.33
N ALA A 69 11.34 10.81 -14.40
CA ALA A 69 11.48 12.22 -14.05
C ALA A 69 12.59 12.50 -13.02
N ASN A 70 13.40 11.49 -12.66
CA ASN A 70 14.48 11.58 -11.68
C ASN A 70 14.02 11.92 -10.26
N VAL A 71 12.77 11.59 -9.91
CA VAL A 71 12.25 11.62 -8.54
C VAL A 71 12.72 10.33 -7.85
N THR A 72 13.59 10.49 -6.87
CA THR A 72 14.25 9.42 -6.13
C THR A 72 13.47 9.03 -4.87
N CYS A 73 13.93 7.98 -4.19
CA CYS A 73 13.37 7.56 -2.90
C CYS A 73 13.34 8.72 -1.89
N LEU A 74 14.40 9.54 -1.86
CA LEU A 74 14.57 10.63 -0.89
C LEU A 74 13.69 11.85 -1.17
N ASP A 75 13.27 12.04 -2.42
CA ASP A 75 12.39 13.15 -2.76
C ASP A 75 10.99 13.00 -2.13
N CYS A 76 10.58 11.76 -1.84
CA CYS A 76 9.33 11.45 -1.16
C CYS A 76 9.51 11.04 0.30
N HIS A 77 10.51 10.21 0.61
CA HIS A 77 10.69 9.66 1.96
C HIS A 77 11.61 10.48 2.85
N GLY A 78 12.41 11.39 2.28
CA GLY A 78 13.33 12.22 3.05
C GLY A 78 12.55 13.17 3.97
N VAL A 79 12.95 13.20 5.23
CA VAL A 79 12.29 14.03 6.26
C VAL A 79 13.05 15.33 6.49
N GLY A 80 12.30 16.42 6.58
CA GLY A 80 12.77 17.73 7.00
C GLY A 80 12.74 17.93 8.52
N PRO A 81 13.19 19.09 9.01
CA PRO A 81 13.26 19.38 10.46
C PRO A 81 11.90 19.44 11.16
N ALA A 82 10.81 19.66 10.42
CA ALA A 82 9.45 19.76 10.96
C ALA A 82 8.74 18.41 11.06
N ASP A 83 9.31 17.36 10.47
CA ASP A 83 8.70 16.04 10.44
C ASP A 83 8.93 15.30 11.75
N THR A 84 7.85 14.70 12.25
CA THR A 84 7.83 14.03 13.56
C THR A 84 7.85 12.51 13.43
N ASP A 85 7.82 11.99 12.20
CA ASP A 85 7.59 10.61 11.83
C ASP A 85 8.83 9.86 11.35
N VAL A 86 10.01 10.32 11.80
CA VAL A 86 11.30 9.71 11.46
C VAL A 86 11.35 8.24 11.86
N SER A 87 11.69 7.37 10.91
CA SER A 87 11.85 5.94 11.10
C SER A 87 13.11 5.61 11.91
N LYS A 88 12.93 5.36 13.21
CA LYS A 88 14.00 4.82 14.06
C LYS A 88 14.51 3.44 13.59
N GLY A 89 13.70 2.70 12.84
CA GLY A 89 14.11 1.42 12.25
C GLY A 89 15.14 1.60 11.15
N HIS A 90 14.96 2.59 10.27
CA HIS A 90 15.92 2.88 9.20
C HIS A 90 17.27 3.37 9.76
N LEU A 91 17.23 4.14 10.85
CA LEU A 91 18.44 4.64 11.53
C LEU A 91 19.37 3.54 12.08
N GLN A 92 18.94 2.28 12.09
CA GLN A 92 19.78 1.14 12.45
C GLN A 92 20.70 0.70 11.30
N PHE A 93 20.32 1.00 10.05
CA PHE A 93 21.07 0.66 8.83
C PHE A 93 21.84 1.86 8.29
N ASP A 94 21.22 3.05 8.30
CA ASP A 94 21.83 4.30 7.90
C ASP A 94 21.48 5.39 8.92
N LYS A 95 22.48 5.80 9.71
CA LYS A 95 22.31 6.76 10.81
C LYS A 95 22.16 8.20 10.33
N GLU A 96 22.56 8.51 9.10
CA GLU A 96 22.61 9.86 8.56
C GLU A 96 21.34 10.17 7.76
N THR A 97 20.86 9.20 6.98
CA THR A 97 19.68 9.36 6.13
C THR A 97 18.40 9.15 6.93
N LYS A 98 17.82 10.27 7.39
CA LYS A 98 16.52 10.28 8.05
C LYS A 98 15.40 10.18 7.02
N ILE A 99 14.51 9.22 7.22
CA ILE A 99 13.36 8.98 6.34
C ILE A 99 12.09 8.71 7.14
N SER A 100 10.93 8.89 6.51
CA SER A 100 9.63 8.42 6.98
C SER A 100 9.04 7.42 5.99
N PRO A 101 8.43 6.31 6.45
CA PRO A 101 7.67 5.43 5.57
C PRO A 101 6.29 5.99 5.20
N VAL A 102 5.82 7.06 5.86
CA VAL A 102 4.52 7.68 5.60
C VAL A 102 4.71 8.90 4.72
N VAL A 103 4.55 8.72 3.42
CA VAL A 103 4.49 9.85 2.47
C VAL A 103 3.06 10.40 2.46
N SER A 104 2.93 11.69 2.76
CA SER A 104 1.68 12.41 2.92
C SER A 104 1.32 13.24 1.67
N PRO A 105 0.06 13.73 1.56
CA PRO A 105 -0.29 14.73 0.57
C PRO A 105 0.56 16.02 0.59
N LYS A 106 1.18 16.40 1.73
CA LYS A 106 2.10 17.56 1.76
C LYS A 106 3.43 17.26 1.07
N ASP A 107 3.92 16.03 1.15
CA ASP A 107 5.12 15.64 0.40
C ASP A 107 4.84 15.68 -1.10
N CYS A 108 3.67 15.16 -1.51
CA CYS A 108 3.22 15.22 -2.89
C CYS A 108 3.04 16.67 -3.38
N SER A 109 2.56 17.57 -2.52
CA SER A 109 2.22 18.96 -2.91
C SER A 109 3.44 19.81 -3.28
N ARG A 110 4.65 19.38 -2.92
CA ARG A 110 5.90 20.00 -3.39
C ARG A 110 6.00 20.03 -4.91
N CYS A 111 5.44 19.03 -5.59
CA CYS A 111 5.40 18.91 -7.05
C CYS A 111 3.97 18.95 -7.62
N HIS A 112 2.97 18.51 -6.87
CA HIS A 112 1.55 18.42 -7.25
C HIS A 112 0.65 19.29 -6.34
N PRO A 113 0.89 20.61 -6.24
CA PRO A 113 0.15 21.47 -5.32
C PRO A 113 -1.33 21.60 -5.69
N GLY A 114 -1.65 21.57 -6.98
CA GLY A 114 -3.03 21.67 -7.48
C GLY A 114 -3.86 20.45 -7.07
N GLU A 115 -3.35 19.25 -7.35
CA GLU A 115 -4.01 17.99 -7.03
C GLU A 115 -4.16 17.81 -5.52
N ALA A 116 -3.11 18.13 -4.74
CA ALA A 116 -3.18 18.08 -3.29
C ALA A 116 -4.23 19.04 -2.72
N ALA A 117 -4.30 20.28 -3.23
CA ALA A 117 -5.29 21.26 -2.80
C ALA A 117 -6.72 20.88 -3.18
N GLN A 118 -6.92 20.28 -4.36
CA GLN A 118 -8.22 19.76 -4.79
C GLN A 118 -8.65 18.58 -3.91
N HIS A 119 -7.75 17.63 -3.66
CA HIS A 119 -8.04 16.46 -2.84
C HIS A 119 -8.39 16.86 -1.40
N ALA A 120 -7.63 17.78 -0.78
CA ALA A 120 -7.87 18.25 0.58
C ALA A 120 -9.28 18.84 0.80
N LYS A 121 -9.86 19.46 -0.23
CA LYS A 121 -11.23 20.02 -0.21
C LYS A 121 -12.32 18.98 -0.47
N SER A 122 -11.97 17.78 -0.93
CA SER A 122 -12.92 16.75 -1.33
C SER A 122 -13.53 16.02 -0.14
N LYS A 123 -14.65 15.32 -0.37
CA LYS A 123 -15.20 14.38 0.61
C LYS A 123 -14.25 13.21 0.89
N HIS A 124 -13.46 12.79 -0.10
CA HIS A 124 -12.48 11.71 0.05
C HIS A 124 -11.45 12.01 1.15
N ALA A 125 -10.85 13.20 1.14
CA ALA A 125 -9.92 13.58 2.21
C ALA A 125 -10.62 13.71 3.58
N ASN A 126 -11.92 13.97 3.61
CA ASN A 126 -12.68 14.25 4.83
C ASN A 126 -13.59 13.09 5.26
N THR A 127 -13.40 11.88 4.72
CA THR A 127 -14.24 10.71 5.02
C THR A 127 -14.29 10.40 6.50
N LEU A 128 -13.15 10.40 7.20
CA LEU A 128 -13.09 10.13 8.63
C LEU A 128 -13.98 11.08 9.43
N GLU A 129 -13.92 12.38 9.13
CA GLU A 129 -14.80 13.36 9.78
C GLU A 129 -16.27 13.12 9.47
N ILE A 130 -16.58 12.77 8.22
CA ILE A 130 -17.95 12.56 7.75
C ILE A 130 -18.57 11.34 8.42
N ILE A 131 -17.92 10.18 8.39
CA ILE A 131 -18.49 8.94 8.94
C ILE A 131 -18.76 9.06 10.44
N TRP A 132 -17.88 9.72 11.20
CA TRP A 132 -18.10 9.96 12.64
C TRP A 132 -19.24 10.94 12.92
N LYS A 133 -19.66 11.76 11.95
CA LYS A 133 -20.79 12.70 12.08
C LYS A 133 -22.12 12.10 11.66
N ILE A 134 -22.13 11.19 10.68
CA ILE A 134 -23.37 10.74 10.04
C ILE A 134 -23.71 9.26 10.27
N ASP A 135 -22.71 8.40 10.48
CA ASP A 135 -22.93 6.95 10.57
C ASP A 135 -23.39 6.55 11.99
N PRO A 136 -24.62 6.03 12.16
CA PRO A 136 -25.12 5.66 13.48
C PRO A 136 -24.32 4.51 14.13
N TRP A 137 -23.76 3.60 13.32
CA TRP A 137 -23.01 2.45 13.82
C TRP A 137 -21.72 2.87 14.54
N LEU A 138 -20.99 3.83 13.96
CA LEU A 138 -19.86 4.49 14.59
C LEU A 138 -20.28 5.40 15.75
N LYS A 139 -21.29 6.25 15.56
CA LYS A 139 -21.70 7.25 16.56
C LYS A 139 -22.20 6.65 17.87
N HIS A 140 -22.93 5.54 17.79
CA HIS A 140 -23.49 4.88 18.96
C HIS A 140 -22.57 3.79 19.53
N GLY A 141 -21.35 3.64 19.00
CA GLY A 141 -20.37 2.67 19.48
C GLY A 141 -20.84 1.22 19.29
N MET A 142 -21.61 0.95 18.23
CA MET A 142 -22.11 -0.39 17.90
C MET A 142 -21.05 -1.24 17.20
N ASN A 143 -19.84 -0.73 17.01
CA ASN A 143 -18.67 -1.47 16.56
C ASN A 143 -17.55 -1.52 17.60
N ASN A 144 -16.76 -2.59 17.53
CA ASN A 144 -15.50 -2.73 18.25
C ASN A 144 -14.31 -2.23 17.41
N GLU A 145 -13.13 -2.19 18.02
CA GLU A 145 -11.90 -1.72 17.37
C GLU A 145 -11.50 -2.57 16.15
N ILE A 146 -11.66 -3.89 16.22
CA ILE A 146 -11.28 -4.81 15.15
C ILE A 146 -12.16 -4.58 13.92
N GLU A 147 -13.47 -4.45 14.12
CA GLU A 147 -14.43 -4.17 13.04
C GLU A 147 -14.13 -2.85 12.34
N ARG A 148 -13.79 -1.81 13.10
CA ARG A 148 -13.40 -0.51 12.52
C ARG A 148 -12.11 -0.62 11.72
N THR A 149 -11.07 -1.23 12.28
CA THR A 149 -9.74 -1.28 11.66
C THR A 149 -9.69 -2.19 10.43
N THR A 150 -10.40 -3.33 10.47
CA THR A 150 -10.40 -4.31 9.38
C THR A 150 -11.46 -4.06 8.32
N GLY A 151 -12.52 -3.30 8.63
CA GLY A 151 -13.60 -2.96 7.71
C GLY A 151 -13.58 -1.47 7.34
N CYS A 152 -14.17 -0.63 8.18
CA CYS A 152 -14.46 0.79 7.85
C CYS A 152 -13.19 1.58 7.46
N PHE A 153 -12.13 1.45 8.26
CA PHE A 153 -10.91 2.24 8.11
C PHE A 153 -10.02 1.77 6.95
N HIS A 154 -10.26 0.58 6.40
CA HIS A 154 -9.60 0.14 5.18
C HIS A 154 -9.91 1.11 4.03
N CYS A 155 -11.17 1.53 3.92
CA CYS A 155 -11.63 2.46 2.88
C CYS A 155 -11.54 3.92 3.33
N HIS A 156 -12.00 4.24 4.55
CA HIS A 156 -12.12 5.62 5.00
C HIS A 156 -10.84 6.21 5.58
N GLY A 157 -9.91 5.38 6.04
CA GLY A 157 -8.64 5.79 6.63
C GLY A 157 -8.58 5.64 8.15
N THR A 158 -7.37 5.76 8.69
CA THR A 158 -7.05 5.77 10.14
C THR A 158 -6.43 7.11 10.54
N ILE A 159 -6.21 7.32 11.84
CA ILE A 159 -5.41 8.44 12.35
C ILE A 159 -3.99 7.93 12.66
N VAL A 160 -3.04 8.21 11.78
CA VAL A 160 -1.65 7.75 11.93
C VAL A 160 -0.91 8.68 12.87
N LYS A 161 -0.42 8.12 13.98
CA LYS A 161 0.41 8.81 14.97
C LYS A 161 1.63 7.97 15.29
N LEU A 162 2.68 8.65 15.77
CA LEU A 162 3.83 7.99 16.38
C LEU A 162 3.73 8.07 17.90
N GLU A 163 3.93 6.92 18.54
CA GLU A 163 4.07 6.79 19.99
C GLU A 163 5.39 6.09 20.28
N GLY A 164 6.24 6.70 21.11
CA GLY A 164 7.58 6.17 21.40
C GLY A 164 8.52 6.07 20.18
N GLY A 165 8.17 6.70 19.05
CA GLY A 165 8.89 6.58 17.78
C GLY A 165 8.57 5.31 17.00
N ARG A 166 7.40 4.71 17.25
CA ARG A 166 6.81 3.66 16.43
C ARG A 166 5.41 4.07 16.02
N PHE A 167 4.99 3.66 14.83
CA PHE A 167 3.61 3.83 14.42
C PHE A 167 2.72 2.85 15.19
N ASP A 168 1.56 3.32 15.61
CA ASP A 168 0.48 2.48 16.11
C ASP A 168 0.11 1.42 15.06
N LYS A 169 0.14 0.13 15.44
CA LYS A 169 -0.12 -0.99 14.53
C LYS A 169 -1.58 -1.06 14.09
N GLN A 170 -2.47 -0.46 14.88
CA GLN A 170 -3.89 -0.35 14.58
C GLN A 170 -4.15 0.74 13.56
N ALA A 171 -3.28 1.76 13.51
CA ALA A 171 -3.40 2.87 12.56
C ALA A 171 -2.54 2.71 11.30
N TRP A 172 -1.45 1.96 11.34
CA TRP A 172 -0.49 1.83 10.24
C TRP A 172 -0.03 0.38 10.06
N PRO A 173 0.01 -0.16 8.82
CA PRO A 173 -0.18 0.51 7.53
C PRO A 173 -1.65 0.79 7.16
N ASN A 174 -1.90 1.94 6.53
CA ASN A 174 -3.23 2.32 6.04
C ASN A 174 -3.14 3.15 4.75
N VAL A 175 -4.04 2.85 3.80
CA VAL A 175 -4.17 3.57 2.52
C VAL A 175 -5.58 4.11 2.30
N GLY A 176 -6.43 4.12 3.35
CA GLY A 176 -7.78 4.63 3.23
C GLY A 176 -7.80 6.09 2.83
N VAL A 177 -8.79 6.46 2.02
CA VAL A 177 -8.73 7.66 1.19
C VAL A 177 -8.69 8.97 2.01
N GLY A 178 -9.18 8.95 3.25
CA GLY A 178 -9.16 10.08 4.18
C GLY A 178 -8.27 9.88 5.42
N ARG A 179 -7.25 9.02 5.34
CA ARG A 179 -6.23 8.83 6.40
C ARG A 179 -5.72 10.18 6.93
N ILE A 180 -5.64 10.34 8.25
CA ILE A 180 -4.97 11.50 8.85
C ILE A 180 -3.50 11.15 9.05
N ASN A 181 -2.62 11.98 8.51
CA ASN A 181 -1.17 11.78 8.53
C ASN A 181 -0.51 12.43 9.77
N PRO A 182 0.71 12.02 10.13
CA PRO A 182 1.46 12.62 11.25
C PRO A 182 1.64 14.13 11.13
N ASP A 183 1.78 14.65 9.92
CA ASP A 183 1.89 16.08 9.61
C ASP A 183 0.53 16.84 9.64
N GLY A 184 -0.56 16.16 10.01
CA GLY A 184 -1.92 16.67 10.06
C GLY A 184 -2.63 16.78 8.72
N SER A 185 -1.98 16.43 7.61
CA SER A 185 -2.62 16.41 6.29
C SER A 185 -3.64 15.27 6.18
N LYS A 186 -4.65 15.49 5.35
CA LYS A 186 -5.76 14.56 5.15
C LYS A 186 -5.63 13.85 3.80
N GLY A 187 -5.66 12.52 3.84
CA GLY A 187 -5.78 11.63 2.70
C GLY A 187 -4.57 10.73 2.44
N SER A 188 -4.79 9.77 1.54
CA SER A 188 -3.77 8.86 1.01
C SER A 188 -3.71 8.99 -0.52
N CYS A 189 -2.65 9.62 -1.04
CA CYS A 189 -2.43 9.76 -2.48
C CYS A 189 -2.14 8.42 -3.20
N SER A 190 -1.99 7.32 -2.46
CA SER A 190 -1.76 5.98 -3.03
C SER A 190 -3.02 5.11 -3.11
N SER A 191 -4.21 5.70 -2.88
CA SER A 191 -5.48 4.96 -2.88
C SER A 191 -5.92 4.49 -4.27
N CYS A 192 -5.67 5.30 -5.32
CA CYS A 192 -6.16 5.02 -6.68
C CYS A 192 -5.04 4.67 -7.68
N HIS A 193 -3.87 5.29 -7.54
CA HIS A 193 -2.66 4.95 -8.29
C HIS A 193 -1.60 4.49 -7.29
N THR A 194 -1.52 3.18 -7.09
CA THR A 194 -0.79 2.60 -5.98
C THR A 194 0.71 2.87 -6.05
N ARG A 195 1.32 2.95 -4.87
CA ARG A 195 2.77 3.00 -4.75
C ARG A 195 3.37 1.63 -5.15
N HIS A 196 4.55 1.53 -5.74
CA HIS A 196 5.49 2.62 -6.07
C HIS A 196 5.50 2.98 -7.55
N LYS A 197 4.52 2.48 -8.31
CA LYS A 197 4.40 2.73 -9.75
C LYS A 197 3.69 4.04 -10.08
N PHE A 198 2.74 4.46 -9.23
CA PHE A 198 1.97 5.71 -9.35
C PHE A 198 1.41 5.90 -10.77
N SER A 199 0.76 4.87 -11.31
CA SER A 199 0.31 4.88 -12.70
C SER A 199 -1.01 5.63 -12.87
N LEU A 200 -1.01 6.68 -13.69
CA LEU A 200 -2.25 7.35 -14.10
C LEU A 200 -3.20 6.41 -14.85
N ALA A 201 -2.65 5.45 -15.61
CA ALA A 201 -3.46 4.46 -16.31
C ALA A 201 -4.17 3.52 -15.33
N GLU A 202 -3.54 3.16 -14.21
CA GLU A 202 -4.16 2.40 -13.12
C GLU A 202 -5.28 3.19 -12.45
N ALA A 203 -5.06 4.46 -12.08
CA ALA A 203 -6.11 5.29 -11.47
C ALA A 203 -7.32 5.55 -12.36
N ARG A 204 -7.21 5.35 -13.69
CA ARG A 204 -8.31 5.49 -14.65
C ARG A 204 -9.11 4.20 -14.86
N LYS A 205 -8.67 3.09 -14.27
CA LYS A 205 -9.36 1.82 -14.36
C LYS A 205 -10.47 1.72 -13.31
N PRO A 206 -11.62 1.10 -13.62
CA PRO A 206 -12.69 0.88 -12.64
C PRO A 206 -12.22 0.11 -11.40
N GLU A 207 -11.26 -0.80 -11.55
CA GLU A 207 -10.75 -1.62 -10.45
C GLU A 207 -10.06 -0.79 -9.35
N ALA A 208 -9.53 0.39 -9.66
CA ALA A 208 -8.99 1.32 -8.67
C ALA A 208 -10.07 1.96 -7.79
N CYS A 209 -11.33 1.97 -8.27
CA CYS A 209 -12.51 2.46 -7.55
C CYS A 209 -13.28 1.33 -6.86
N GLY A 210 -13.14 0.08 -7.35
CA GLY A 210 -13.32 -1.15 -6.57
C GLY A 210 -12.43 -1.10 -5.33
N GLN A 211 -12.10 -2.14 -4.58
CA GLN A 211 -11.57 -1.97 -3.20
C GLN A 211 -12.54 -1.24 -2.24
N CYS A 212 -13.03 -0.03 -2.55
CA CYS A 212 -13.90 0.79 -1.72
C CYS A 212 -15.34 0.86 -2.24
N HIS A 213 -15.57 1.19 -3.52
CA HIS A 213 -16.92 1.31 -4.07
C HIS A 213 -17.43 -0.05 -4.54
N LEU A 214 -17.78 -0.89 -3.56
CA LEU A 214 -18.24 -2.25 -3.76
C LEU A 214 -19.44 -2.53 -2.85
N GLY A 215 -20.13 -3.64 -3.12
CA GLY A 215 -21.14 -4.17 -2.22
C GLY A 215 -22.46 -3.38 -2.20
N PRO A 216 -23.37 -3.75 -1.29
CA PRO A 216 -24.74 -3.24 -1.26
C PRO A 216 -24.86 -1.81 -0.72
N ASP A 217 -23.86 -1.33 0.03
CA ASP A 217 -23.94 -0.07 0.78
C ASP A 217 -23.78 1.17 -0.12
N HIS A 218 -23.00 1.03 -1.20
CA HIS A 218 -22.80 2.06 -2.22
C HIS A 218 -22.23 1.46 -3.53
N PRO A 219 -23.03 0.66 -4.28
CA PRO A 219 -22.60 0.17 -5.58
C PRO A 219 -22.54 1.34 -6.57
N GLN A 220 -21.35 1.65 -7.10
CA GLN A 220 -21.11 2.66 -8.13
C GLN A 220 -20.55 2.03 -9.40
#